data_AF-A0A6A5WG03-F1
#
_entry.id   AF-A0A6A5WG03-F1
#
_cell.length_a   1.000
_cell.length_b   1.000
_cell.length_c   1.000
_cell.angle_alpha   90.00
_cell.angle_beta   90.00
_cell.angle_gamma   90.00
#
_symmetry.space_group_name_H-M   'P 1'
#
loop_
_entity.id
_entity.type
_entity.pdbx_description
1 polymer ?
#
loop_
_entity_poly.entity_id
_entity_poly.type
_entity_poly.pdbx_seq_one_letter_code
_entity_poly.pdbx_strand_id
1 'polypeptide(L)'
;MPPPPYVYDPTGIQHFPIRSFRFACGQTHDIQLAYRSFNPTSTKGTVLIPTCFGGKINTTLNFIEAPPKTSGHNYAFLEGPTSALLASSDYASGGYRKNGVHLIQGLRAFYRAYAAWLTSAEWFRRELWREMGHKSLHGWLHPPMHSTSRECWDADDLLTLARMWQAGDIGSVHVSGDYREALKGITARALVMPCRTDQYFSVGDGEEEASLLPKGGFAPIESVWGHRAGGGGNKADVEWMDGRIRVFLGATE
;
A
#
# COMPACT_ATOMS: atom_id res chain seq x y z
N MET A 1 16.61 13.99 -21.48
CA MET A 1 17.35 13.85 -20.20
C MET A 1 16.59 12.88 -19.33
N PRO A 2 17.24 11.95 -18.61
CA PRO A 2 16.57 11.26 -17.52
C PRO A 2 16.04 12.32 -16.54
N PRO A 3 14.88 12.10 -15.90
CA PRO A 3 14.40 12.99 -14.85
C PRO A 3 15.51 13.12 -13.78
N PRO A 4 15.70 14.30 -13.18
CA PRO A 4 16.65 14.45 -12.09
C PRO A 4 16.36 13.39 -11.01
N PRO A 5 17.39 12.78 -10.40
CA PRO A 5 17.17 11.80 -9.35
C PRO A 5 16.27 12.43 -8.29
N TYR A 6 15.20 11.73 -7.94
CA TYR A 6 14.29 12.18 -6.90
C TYR A 6 15.07 12.31 -5.59
N VAL A 7 15.44 13.54 -5.22
CA VAL A 7 16.13 13.80 -3.95
C VAL A 7 15.09 13.70 -2.85
N TYR A 8 15.10 12.57 -2.17
CA TYR A 8 14.25 12.38 -1.01
C TYR A 8 14.76 13.25 0.13
N ASP A 9 13.92 14.15 0.62
CA ASP A 9 14.19 14.93 1.83
C ASP A 9 13.80 14.09 3.06
N PRO A 10 14.75 13.64 3.90
CA PRO A 10 14.46 12.87 5.10
C PRO A 10 14.22 13.76 6.34
N THR A 11 14.18 15.09 6.20
CA THR A 11 14.05 16.01 7.32
C THR A 11 12.80 15.72 8.15
N GLY A 12 12.97 15.70 9.48
CA GLY A 12 11.89 15.45 10.44
C GLY A 12 11.53 13.98 10.67
N ILE A 13 12.22 13.04 10.02
CA ILE A 13 12.08 11.61 10.29
C ILE A 13 12.77 11.27 11.61
N GLN A 14 12.04 10.59 12.47
CA GLN A 14 12.50 10.04 13.73
C GLN A 14 12.66 8.53 13.60
N HIS A 15 13.40 7.96 14.54
CA HIS A 15 13.74 6.55 14.54
C HIS A 15 13.59 5.96 15.93
N PHE A 16 12.91 4.82 16.00
CA PHE A 16 12.74 4.05 17.23
C PHE A 16 13.46 2.70 17.09
N PRO A 17 14.53 2.44 17.85
CA PRO A 17 15.23 1.17 17.78
C PRO A 17 14.43 0.06 18.48
N ILE A 18 14.32 -1.08 17.84
CA ILE A 18 13.71 -2.28 18.40
C ILE A 18 14.80 -3.36 18.43
N ARG A 19 15.33 -3.60 19.63
CA ARG A 19 16.42 -4.55 19.84
C ARG A 19 15.90 -5.97 19.88
N SER A 20 16.69 -6.92 19.35
CA SER A 20 16.37 -8.35 19.39
C SER A 20 14.97 -8.66 18.85
N PHE A 21 14.54 -7.99 17.79
CA PHE A 21 13.27 -8.26 17.15
C PHE A 21 13.28 -9.66 16.54
N ARG A 22 12.36 -10.52 16.99
CA ARG A 22 12.23 -11.89 16.52
C ARG A 22 11.22 -11.94 15.37
N PHE A 23 11.70 -12.35 14.21
CA PHE A 23 10.87 -12.62 13.04
C PHE A 23 10.15 -13.96 13.19
N ALA A 24 9.04 -14.11 12.46
CA ALA A 24 8.26 -15.35 12.43
C ALA A 24 9.10 -16.57 11.99
N CYS A 25 10.14 -16.38 11.17
CA CYS A 25 11.09 -17.42 10.77
C CYS A 25 12.09 -17.83 11.88
N GLY A 26 11.97 -17.25 13.08
CA GLY A 26 12.83 -17.55 14.23
C GLY A 26 14.14 -16.78 14.27
N GLN A 27 14.48 -16.01 13.22
CA GLN A 27 15.63 -15.13 13.23
C GLN A 27 15.41 -13.93 14.17
N THR A 28 16.51 -13.43 14.72
CA THR A 28 16.50 -12.26 15.61
C THR A 28 17.48 -11.23 15.09
N HIS A 29 17.00 -10.00 14.89
CA HIS A 29 17.83 -8.88 14.46
C HIS A 29 17.47 -7.61 15.23
N ASP A 30 18.41 -6.69 15.34
CA ASP A 30 18.09 -5.32 15.72
C ASP A 30 17.47 -4.62 14.51
N ILE A 31 16.28 -4.06 14.68
CA ILE A 31 15.59 -3.29 13.65
C ILE A 31 15.34 -1.86 14.12
N GLN A 32 14.96 -0.99 13.19
CA GLN A 32 14.63 0.39 13.48
C GLN A 32 13.32 0.77 12.77
N LEU A 33 12.35 1.26 13.53
CA LEU A 33 11.13 1.82 12.98
C LEU A 33 11.37 3.30 12.67
N ALA A 34 11.27 3.68 11.40
CA ALA A 34 11.27 5.08 10.99
C ALA A 34 9.84 5.62 11.05
N TYR A 35 9.65 6.82 11.63
CA TYR A 35 8.33 7.47 11.74
C TYR A 35 8.45 8.99 11.72
N ARG A 36 7.33 9.70 11.59
CA ARG A 36 7.29 11.17 11.72
C ARG A 36 6.11 11.57 12.60
N SER A 37 6.37 12.43 13.58
CA SER A 37 5.34 13.02 14.41
C SER A 37 4.89 14.35 13.81
N PHE A 38 3.59 14.49 13.60
CA PHE A 38 2.96 15.77 13.27
C PHE A 38 2.28 16.30 14.52
N ASN A 39 2.52 17.59 14.84
CA ASN A 39 2.01 18.23 16.06
C ASN A 39 2.33 17.45 17.35
N PRO A 40 3.62 17.20 17.67
CA PRO A 40 4.03 16.37 18.80
C PRO A 40 3.63 16.91 20.17
N THR A 41 3.23 18.18 20.26
CA THR A 41 2.75 18.84 21.49
C THR A 41 1.25 18.68 21.72
N SER A 42 0.52 18.02 20.81
CA SER A 42 -0.92 17.79 20.96
C SER A 42 -1.24 16.95 22.20
N THR A 43 -2.17 17.44 23.01
CA THR A 43 -2.73 16.70 24.16
C THR A 43 -4.00 15.91 23.81
N LYS A 44 -4.49 16.02 22.57
CA LYS A 44 -5.73 15.39 22.10
C LYS A 44 -5.59 13.89 21.76
N GLY A 45 -4.39 13.33 21.94
CA GLY A 45 -4.06 11.94 21.60
C GLY A 45 -3.12 11.82 20.40
N THR A 46 -2.72 10.58 20.12
CA THR A 46 -1.81 10.22 19.01
C THR A 46 -2.60 9.50 17.92
N VAL A 47 -2.41 9.92 16.67
CA VAL A 47 -2.96 9.23 15.49
C VAL A 47 -1.82 8.45 14.84
N LEU A 48 -1.98 7.14 14.72
CA LEU A 48 -1.09 6.31 13.92
C LEU A 48 -1.66 6.20 12.51
N ILE A 49 -0.84 6.52 11.51
CA ILE A 49 -1.18 6.40 10.10
C ILE A 49 -0.11 5.51 9.45
N PRO A 50 -0.33 4.19 9.38
CA PRO A 50 0.57 3.31 8.64
C PRO A 50 0.42 3.59 7.14
N THR A 51 1.51 3.47 6.40
CA THR A 51 1.51 3.66 4.95
C THR A 51 1.38 2.32 4.24
N CYS A 52 0.67 2.26 3.11
CA CYS A 52 0.71 1.10 2.21
C CYS A 52 2.14 0.88 1.65
N PHE A 53 2.35 -0.26 0.98
CA PHE A 53 3.61 -0.88 0.55
C PHE A 53 4.60 -0.04 -0.29
N GLY A 54 4.32 1.23 -0.60
CA GLY A 54 4.99 1.94 -1.70
C GLY A 54 5.51 3.35 -1.42
N GLY A 55 5.62 3.80 -0.18
CA GLY A 55 5.94 5.21 0.08
C GLY A 55 7.01 5.47 1.14
N LYS A 56 7.72 6.58 0.99
CA LYS A 56 8.65 7.10 2.00
C LYS A 56 7.89 8.04 2.94
N ILE A 57 8.26 8.10 4.22
CA ILE A 57 7.53 8.84 5.28
C ILE A 57 7.12 10.27 4.88
N ASN A 58 7.95 10.99 4.12
CA ASN A 58 7.71 12.37 3.73
C ASN A 58 6.97 12.54 2.40
N THR A 59 6.64 11.44 1.73
CA THR A 59 6.06 11.43 0.37
C THR A 59 4.82 10.53 0.27
N THR A 60 4.59 9.66 1.25
CA THR A 60 3.35 8.87 1.31
C THR A 60 2.22 9.75 1.80
N LEU A 61 1.07 9.67 1.13
CA LEU A 61 -0.16 10.23 1.66
C LEU A 61 -0.58 9.44 2.91
N ASN A 62 -1.27 10.13 3.81
CA ASN A 62 -1.68 9.63 5.13
C ASN A 62 -2.89 8.68 5.07
N PHE A 63 -2.94 7.77 4.09
CA PHE A 63 -4.08 6.88 3.85
C PHE A 63 -3.69 5.41 3.90
N ILE A 64 -4.62 4.57 4.34
CA ILE A 64 -4.44 3.12 4.54
C ILE A 64 -5.40 2.38 3.62
N GLU A 65 -4.89 1.39 2.89
CA GLU A 65 -5.67 0.30 2.31
C GLU A 65 -4.87 -0.99 2.53
N ALA A 66 -5.09 -1.65 3.67
CA ALA A 66 -4.55 -2.97 3.95
C ALA A 66 -5.45 -3.69 4.97
N PRO A 67 -5.85 -4.94 4.71
CA PRO A 67 -6.73 -5.70 5.57
C PRO A 67 -5.93 -6.28 6.75
N PRO A 68 -6.58 -6.50 7.91
CA PRO A 68 -6.02 -7.18 9.08
C PRO A 68 -5.59 -8.61 8.77
N LYS A 69 -6.20 -9.26 7.78
CA LYS A 69 -5.75 -10.54 7.24
C LYS A 69 -5.84 -10.54 5.73
N THR A 70 -4.79 -11.03 5.09
CA THR A 70 -4.75 -11.12 3.65
C THR A 70 -5.71 -12.21 3.16
N SER A 71 -6.68 -11.80 2.35
CA SER A 71 -7.67 -12.73 1.80
C SER A 71 -7.04 -13.66 0.76
N GLY A 72 -7.69 -14.80 0.51
CA GLY A 72 -7.26 -15.72 -0.56
C GLY A 72 -7.23 -15.06 -1.94
N HIS A 73 -8.11 -14.08 -2.17
CA HIS A 73 -8.11 -13.28 -3.39
C HIS A 73 -6.83 -12.44 -3.52
N ASN A 74 -6.46 -11.70 -2.47
CA ASN A 74 -5.22 -10.92 -2.45
C ASN A 74 -3.99 -11.80 -2.67
N TYR A 75 -3.96 -12.96 -1.99
CA TYR A 75 -2.87 -13.91 -2.14
C TYR A 75 -2.70 -14.34 -3.61
N ALA A 76 -3.79 -14.77 -4.24
CA ALA A 76 -3.79 -15.22 -5.63
C ALA A 76 -3.50 -14.09 -6.63
N PHE A 77 -4.03 -12.89 -6.39
CA PHE A 77 -3.75 -11.70 -7.19
C PHE A 77 -2.25 -11.42 -7.26
N LEU A 78 -1.55 -11.48 -6.13
CA LEU A 78 -0.11 -11.19 -6.04
C LEU A 78 0.77 -12.21 -6.79
N GLU A 79 0.31 -13.44 -6.95
CA GLU A 79 1.04 -14.45 -7.73
C GLU A 79 1.21 -14.03 -9.19
N GLY A 80 0.28 -13.24 -9.76
CA GLY A 80 0.38 -12.76 -11.14
C GLY A 80 1.59 -11.85 -11.38
N PRO A 81 1.64 -10.65 -10.75
CA PRO A 81 2.77 -9.73 -10.90
C PRO A 81 4.11 -10.33 -10.48
N THR A 82 4.14 -11.07 -9.36
CA THR A 82 5.38 -11.70 -8.88
C THR A 82 5.89 -12.80 -9.82
N SER A 83 5.00 -13.64 -10.38
CA SER A 83 5.38 -14.63 -11.39
C SER A 83 5.92 -13.97 -12.66
N ALA A 84 5.32 -12.86 -13.10
CA ALA A 84 5.80 -12.11 -14.27
C ALA A 84 7.22 -11.56 -14.07
N LEU A 85 7.54 -11.12 -12.84
CA LEU A 85 8.89 -10.68 -12.47
C LEU A 85 9.88 -11.86 -12.40
N LEU A 86 9.52 -12.94 -11.71
CA LEU A 86 10.38 -14.12 -11.55
C LEU A 86 10.69 -14.82 -12.88
N ALA A 87 9.71 -14.85 -13.79
CA ALA A 87 9.86 -15.47 -15.12
C ALA A 87 10.62 -14.59 -16.13
N SER A 88 10.93 -13.34 -15.77
CA SER A 88 11.66 -12.44 -16.66
C SER A 88 13.11 -12.88 -16.85
N SER A 89 13.60 -12.83 -18.10
CA SER A 89 14.95 -13.27 -18.42
C SER A 89 16.03 -12.45 -17.71
N ASP A 90 15.74 -11.17 -17.43
CA ASP A 90 16.65 -10.25 -16.76
C ASP A 90 16.63 -10.36 -15.22
N TYR A 91 15.68 -11.07 -14.61
CA TYR A 91 15.78 -11.49 -13.20
C TYR A 91 16.92 -12.50 -12.98
N ALA A 92 17.20 -13.32 -14.00
CA ALA A 92 18.29 -14.29 -13.98
C ALA A 92 18.28 -15.19 -12.73
N SER A 93 17.10 -15.63 -12.29
CA SER A 93 16.90 -16.44 -11.07
C SER A 93 17.53 -15.82 -9.81
N GLY A 94 17.39 -14.51 -9.64
CA GLY A 94 18.01 -13.75 -8.54
C GLY A 94 19.48 -13.36 -8.79
N GLY A 95 20.06 -13.76 -9.92
CA GLY A 95 21.43 -13.44 -10.32
C GLY A 95 21.65 -12.01 -10.81
N TYR A 96 20.59 -11.21 -10.99
CA TYR A 96 20.66 -9.88 -11.59
C TYR A 96 21.66 -8.94 -10.87
N ARG A 97 21.70 -8.98 -9.53
CA ARG A 97 22.66 -8.16 -8.74
C ARG A 97 24.10 -8.55 -9.00
N LYS A 98 24.40 -9.86 -8.93
CA LYS A 98 25.75 -10.39 -9.14
C LYS A 98 26.25 -10.09 -10.54
N ASN A 99 25.34 -10.07 -11.51
CA ASN A 99 25.64 -9.85 -12.92
C ASN A 99 25.61 -8.36 -13.31
N GLY A 100 25.33 -7.44 -12.37
CA GLY A 100 25.21 -6.01 -12.67
C GLY A 100 24.08 -5.67 -13.65
N VAL A 101 23.06 -6.53 -13.75
CA VAL A 101 21.93 -6.35 -14.66
C VAL A 101 20.92 -5.41 -14.02
N HIS A 102 20.60 -4.31 -14.72
CA HIS A 102 19.46 -3.48 -14.36
C HIS A 102 18.17 -4.08 -14.95
N LEU A 103 17.29 -4.55 -14.08
CA LEU A 103 16.15 -5.39 -14.41
C LEU A 103 14.95 -4.57 -14.90
N ILE A 104 14.98 -4.12 -16.14
CA ILE A 104 13.93 -3.25 -16.69
C ILE A 104 12.71 -4.06 -17.17
N GLN A 105 12.93 -5.19 -17.83
CA GLN A 105 11.86 -5.94 -18.48
C GLN A 105 10.94 -6.63 -17.47
N GLY A 106 11.50 -7.30 -16.46
CA GLY A 106 10.70 -7.89 -15.39
C GLY A 106 9.95 -6.85 -14.55
N LEU A 107 10.54 -5.69 -14.23
CA LEU A 107 9.82 -4.60 -13.53
C LEU A 107 8.64 -4.08 -14.35
N ARG A 108 8.81 -3.93 -15.66
CA ARG A 108 7.72 -3.55 -16.57
C ARG A 108 6.67 -4.65 -16.71
N ALA A 109 7.07 -5.92 -16.69
CA ALA A 109 6.14 -7.06 -16.73
C ALA A 109 5.30 -7.14 -15.45
N PHE A 110 5.93 -7.01 -14.28
CA PHE A 110 5.27 -6.88 -12.98
C PHE A 110 4.21 -5.79 -13.01
N TYR A 111 4.59 -4.57 -13.42
CA TYR A 111 3.66 -3.44 -13.46
C TYR A 111 2.48 -3.71 -14.40
N ARG A 112 2.72 -4.27 -15.59
CA ARG A 112 1.63 -4.57 -16.54
C ARG A 112 0.65 -5.60 -16.01
N ALA A 113 1.14 -6.64 -15.34
CA ALA A 113 0.29 -7.63 -14.68
C ALA A 113 -0.54 -7.03 -13.54
N TYR A 114 -0.01 -5.99 -12.88
CA TYR A 114 -0.70 -5.28 -11.80
C TYR A 114 -1.64 -4.16 -12.30
N ALA A 115 -1.36 -3.55 -13.45
CA ALA A 115 -1.95 -2.27 -13.86
C ALA A 115 -3.48 -2.27 -13.97
N ALA A 116 -4.10 -3.41 -14.29
CA ALA A 116 -5.56 -3.52 -14.37
C ALA A 116 -6.24 -3.57 -12.99
N TRP A 117 -5.52 -4.03 -11.96
CA TRP A 117 -6.04 -4.18 -10.59
C TRP A 117 -6.04 -2.85 -9.82
N LEU A 118 -5.11 -1.94 -10.14
CA LEU A 118 -4.93 -0.66 -9.46
C LEU A 118 -6.15 0.27 -9.48
N THR A 119 -7.03 0.11 -10.47
CA THR A 119 -8.18 1.00 -10.67
C THR A 119 -9.47 0.18 -10.70
N SER A 120 -10.34 0.39 -11.69
CA SER A 120 -11.56 -0.40 -11.88
C SER A 120 -11.90 -0.52 -13.35
N ALA A 121 -12.75 -1.48 -13.70
CA ALA A 121 -13.29 -1.59 -15.06
C ALA A 121 -13.95 -0.28 -15.54
N GLU A 122 -14.64 0.43 -14.64
CA GLU A 122 -15.28 1.71 -14.96
C GLU A 122 -14.27 2.82 -15.23
N TRP A 123 -13.15 2.85 -14.51
CA TRP A 123 -12.04 3.76 -14.78
C TRP A 123 -11.51 3.59 -16.20
N PHE A 124 -11.41 2.35 -16.67
CA PHE A 124 -11.01 2.07 -18.05
C PHE A 124 -12.09 2.47 -19.07
N ARG A 125 -13.37 2.21 -18.80
CA ARG A 125 -14.48 2.65 -19.68
C ARG A 125 -14.52 4.16 -19.87
N ARG A 126 -14.14 4.92 -18.84
CA ARG A 126 -14.10 6.39 -18.85
C ARG A 126 -12.79 6.98 -19.37
N GLU A 127 -11.83 6.14 -19.77
CA GLU A 127 -10.52 6.56 -20.25
C GLU A 127 -9.72 7.46 -19.29
N LEU A 128 -9.86 7.26 -17.97
CA LEU A 128 -9.27 8.14 -16.95
C LEU A 128 -7.73 8.10 -16.87
N TRP A 129 -7.08 7.22 -17.65
CA TRP A 129 -5.65 7.31 -17.92
C TRP A 129 -5.25 8.65 -18.58
N ARG A 130 -6.19 9.32 -19.26
CA ARG A 130 -5.98 10.66 -19.84
C ARG A 130 -5.81 11.73 -18.77
N GLU A 131 -6.56 11.65 -17.68
CA GLU A 131 -6.41 12.56 -16.53
C GLU A 131 -5.06 12.37 -15.84
N MET A 132 -4.50 11.16 -15.95
CA MET A 132 -3.14 10.84 -15.51
C MET A 132 -2.04 11.28 -16.50
N GLY A 133 -2.40 11.99 -17.57
CA GLY A 133 -1.46 12.50 -18.56
C GLY A 133 -1.08 11.52 -19.66
N HIS A 134 -1.69 10.33 -19.73
CA HIS A 134 -1.41 9.35 -20.77
C HIS A 134 -2.28 9.58 -22.01
N LYS A 135 -1.67 9.57 -23.19
CA LYS A 135 -2.36 9.83 -24.47
C LYS A 135 -3.25 8.67 -24.94
N SER A 136 -3.03 7.46 -24.44
CA SER A 136 -3.77 6.24 -24.78
C SER A 136 -3.61 5.18 -23.69
N LEU A 137 -4.47 4.16 -23.70
CA LEU A 137 -4.33 2.97 -22.86
C LEU A 137 -2.97 2.29 -23.07
N HIS A 138 -2.51 2.21 -24.32
CA HIS A 138 -1.17 1.69 -24.62
C HIS A 138 -0.08 2.53 -23.93
N GLY A 139 -0.20 3.86 -23.94
CA GLY A 139 0.74 4.74 -23.24
C GLY A 139 0.68 4.62 -21.71
N TRP A 140 -0.44 4.21 -21.13
CA TRP A 140 -0.56 3.86 -19.70
C TRP A 140 0.15 2.55 -19.35
N LEU A 141 -0.03 1.51 -20.18
CA LEU A 141 0.55 0.19 -19.96
C LEU A 141 2.02 0.09 -20.37
N HIS A 142 2.45 0.92 -21.32
CA HIS A 142 3.78 0.93 -21.91
C HIS A 142 4.37 2.35 -21.90
N PRO A 143 4.65 2.94 -20.72
CA PRO A 143 5.32 4.23 -20.68
C PRO A 143 6.69 4.14 -21.37
N PRO A 144 7.22 5.25 -21.93
CA PRO A 144 8.56 5.26 -22.49
C PRO A 144 9.61 4.69 -21.53
N MET A 145 10.64 4.05 -22.08
CA MET A 145 11.72 3.50 -21.26
C MET A 145 12.41 4.62 -20.48
N HIS A 146 12.72 4.37 -19.21
CA HIS A 146 13.32 5.32 -18.26
C HIS A 146 12.46 6.53 -17.91
N SER A 147 11.17 6.53 -18.25
CA SER A 147 10.27 7.65 -17.95
C SER A 147 9.41 7.43 -16.70
N THR A 148 9.60 6.33 -15.97
CA THR A 148 8.82 5.99 -14.78
C THR A 148 9.72 5.57 -13.64
N SER A 149 9.41 6.04 -12.42
CA SER A 149 10.11 5.64 -11.19
C SER A 149 10.00 4.16 -10.87
N ARG A 150 9.05 3.45 -11.49
CA ARG A 150 8.85 1.99 -11.32
C ARG A 150 10.02 1.18 -11.84
N GLU A 151 10.77 1.70 -12.80
CA GLU A 151 12.00 1.06 -13.30
C GLU A 151 13.18 1.25 -12.35
N CYS A 152 13.05 2.13 -11.35
CA CYS A 152 14.06 2.32 -10.30
C CYS A 152 13.81 1.44 -9.07
N TRP A 153 12.78 0.60 -9.08
CA TRP A 153 12.51 -0.34 -7.99
C TRP A 153 13.50 -1.50 -7.99
N ASP A 154 13.69 -2.09 -6.82
CA ASP A 154 14.48 -3.29 -6.68
C ASP A 154 13.57 -4.53 -6.70
N ALA A 155 13.97 -5.56 -7.44
CA ALA A 155 13.14 -6.73 -7.67
C ALA A 155 13.02 -7.63 -6.43
N ASP A 156 14.11 -7.88 -5.70
CA ASP A 156 14.03 -8.69 -4.48
C ASP A 156 13.26 -7.95 -3.38
N ASP A 157 13.37 -6.62 -3.32
CA ASP A 157 12.55 -5.80 -2.41
C ASP A 157 11.07 -5.96 -2.77
N LEU A 158 10.68 -5.83 -4.05
CA LEU A 158 9.28 -6.03 -4.46
C LEU A 158 8.76 -7.43 -4.14
N LEU A 159 9.56 -8.47 -4.36
CA LEU A 159 9.19 -9.84 -4.03
C LEU A 159 9.04 -10.03 -2.51
N THR A 160 9.95 -9.45 -1.73
CA THR A 160 9.87 -9.46 -0.26
C THR A 160 8.60 -8.76 0.21
N LEU A 161 8.30 -7.58 -0.35
CA LEU A 161 7.09 -6.82 -0.05
C LEU A 161 5.83 -7.61 -0.39
N ALA A 162 5.77 -8.24 -1.56
CA ALA A 162 4.63 -9.09 -1.95
C ALA A 162 4.45 -10.29 -1.00
N ARG A 163 5.54 -10.94 -0.58
CA ARG A 163 5.48 -12.06 0.37
C ARG A 163 5.07 -11.61 1.78
N MET A 164 5.51 -10.43 2.20
CA MET A 164 5.05 -9.81 3.45
C MET A 164 3.55 -9.50 3.41
N TRP A 165 3.05 -8.99 2.28
CA TRP A 165 1.61 -8.79 2.08
C TRP A 165 0.89 -10.13 2.20
N GLN A 166 1.29 -11.16 1.45
CA GLN A 166 0.67 -12.48 1.52
C GLN A 166 0.64 -13.09 2.92
N ALA A 167 1.65 -12.80 3.75
CA ALA A 167 1.74 -13.26 5.13
C ALA A 167 0.99 -12.39 6.15
N GLY A 168 0.35 -11.29 5.72
CA GLY A 168 -0.34 -10.37 6.61
C GLY A 168 -1.52 -11.05 7.31
N ASP A 169 -1.42 -11.21 8.63
CA ASP A 169 -2.47 -11.74 9.50
C ASP A 169 -2.27 -11.27 10.95
N ILE A 170 -3.07 -10.32 11.43
CA ILE A 170 -3.01 -9.86 12.83
C ILE A 170 -3.46 -10.94 13.83
N GLY A 171 -4.19 -11.96 13.38
CA GLY A 171 -4.54 -13.11 14.21
C GLY A 171 -3.29 -13.84 14.72
N SER A 172 -2.20 -13.81 13.95
CA SER A 172 -0.92 -14.46 14.31
C SER A 172 -0.27 -13.90 15.59
N VAL A 173 -0.61 -12.67 15.98
CA VAL A 173 -0.10 -12.04 17.21
C VAL A 173 -1.10 -12.08 18.36
N HIS A 174 -2.31 -12.61 18.13
CA HIS A 174 -3.33 -12.79 19.15
C HIS A 174 -3.30 -14.21 19.72
N VAL A 175 -3.62 -14.37 21.01
CA VAL A 175 -3.55 -15.67 21.71
C VAL A 175 -4.43 -16.75 21.08
N SER A 176 -5.54 -16.36 20.45
CA SER A 176 -6.45 -17.30 19.79
C SER A 176 -6.01 -17.70 18.37
N GLY A 177 -5.06 -16.99 17.76
CA GLY A 177 -4.76 -17.14 16.33
C GLY A 177 -5.84 -16.59 15.39
N ASP A 178 -6.92 -16.00 15.91
CA ASP A 178 -8.06 -15.49 15.13
C ASP A 178 -8.00 -13.97 14.98
N TYR A 179 -7.95 -13.50 13.74
CA TYR A 179 -7.93 -12.07 13.42
C TYR A 179 -9.19 -11.34 13.90
N ARG A 180 -10.34 -12.00 13.97
CA ARG A 180 -11.58 -11.38 14.46
C ARG A 180 -11.49 -11.04 15.94
N GLU A 181 -10.93 -11.94 16.73
CA GLU A 181 -10.66 -11.69 18.15
C GLU A 181 -9.59 -10.61 18.33
N ALA A 182 -8.56 -10.60 17.48
CA ALA A 182 -7.56 -9.55 17.46
C ALA A 182 -8.18 -8.16 17.20
N LEU A 183 -9.09 -8.04 16.23
CA LEU A 183 -9.79 -6.78 15.93
C LEU A 183 -10.66 -6.31 17.10
N LYS A 184 -11.39 -7.22 17.75
CA LYS A 184 -12.20 -6.90 18.94
C LYS A 184 -11.36 -6.37 20.10
N GLY A 185 -10.09 -6.76 20.18
CA GLY A 185 -9.14 -6.27 21.19
C GLY A 185 -8.63 -4.84 20.96
N ILE A 186 -8.89 -4.24 19.79
CA ILE A 186 -8.40 -2.89 19.46
C ILE A 186 -9.22 -1.84 20.21
N THR A 187 -8.56 -1.09 21.09
CA THR A 187 -9.19 -0.01 21.89
C THR A 187 -9.12 1.37 21.24
N ALA A 188 -8.24 1.55 20.26
CA ALA A 188 -8.13 2.78 19.51
C ALA A 188 -9.36 2.99 18.61
N ARG A 189 -9.75 4.26 18.40
CA ARG A 189 -10.71 4.58 17.35
C ARG A 189 -10.07 4.29 15.99
N ALA A 190 -10.79 3.61 15.12
CA ALA A 190 -10.35 3.30 13.77
C ALA A 190 -11.40 3.76 12.76
N LEU A 191 -10.95 4.34 11.65
CA LEU A 191 -11.81 4.70 10.52
C LEU A 191 -11.37 3.91 9.30
N VAL A 192 -12.23 3.02 8.82
CA VAL A 192 -11.98 2.18 7.65
C VAL A 192 -12.65 2.83 6.43
N MET A 193 -11.86 3.11 5.39
CA MET A 193 -12.30 3.85 4.20
C MET A 193 -11.91 3.14 2.89
N PRO A 194 -12.43 1.94 2.61
CA PRO A 194 -12.14 1.26 1.34
C PRO A 194 -12.79 1.99 0.16
N CYS A 195 -12.23 1.86 -1.04
CA CYS A 195 -12.91 2.32 -2.25
C CYS A 195 -13.95 1.30 -2.71
N ARG A 196 -15.12 1.79 -3.15
CA ARG A 196 -16.20 0.93 -3.67
C ARG A 196 -15.81 0.09 -4.86
N THR A 197 -14.88 0.56 -5.68
CA THR A 197 -14.41 -0.16 -6.86
C THR A 197 -13.00 -0.70 -6.70
N ASP A 198 -12.45 -0.76 -5.48
CA ASP A 198 -11.21 -1.50 -5.24
C ASP A 198 -11.46 -2.98 -5.57
N GLN A 199 -10.57 -3.56 -6.36
CA GLN A 199 -10.72 -4.90 -6.89
C GLN A 199 -10.17 -5.97 -5.96
N TYR A 200 -9.25 -5.64 -5.05
CA TYR A 200 -8.60 -6.62 -4.19
C TYR A 200 -8.73 -6.30 -2.69
N PHE A 201 -9.01 -5.06 -2.30
CA PHE A 201 -9.50 -4.74 -0.96
C PHE A 201 -10.97 -4.38 -1.02
N SER A 202 -11.82 -5.42 -0.99
CA SER A 202 -13.23 -5.24 -1.24
C SER A 202 -13.90 -4.43 -0.13
N VAL A 203 -14.91 -3.66 -0.52
CA VAL A 203 -15.70 -2.89 0.43
C VAL A 203 -16.45 -3.78 1.44
N GLY A 204 -16.80 -5.01 1.06
CA GLY A 204 -17.44 -5.98 1.94
C GLY A 204 -16.50 -6.47 3.04
N ASP A 205 -15.25 -6.78 2.69
CA ASP A 205 -14.22 -7.15 3.68
C ASP A 205 -14.00 -5.99 4.67
N GLY A 206 -13.86 -4.76 4.16
CA GLY A 206 -13.68 -3.58 5.00
C GLY A 206 -14.89 -3.28 5.91
N GLU A 207 -16.11 -3.57 5.46
CA GLU A 207 -17.33 -3.42 6.28
C GLU A 207 -17.37 -4.46 7.41
N GLU A 208 -17.05 -5.73 7.11
CA GLU A 208 -16.94 -6.78 8.12
C GLU A 208 -15.89 -6.42 9.18
N GLU A 209 -14.70 -6.01 8.74
CA GLU A 209 -13.59 -5.63 9.62
C GLU A 209 -13.95 -4.42 10.50
N ALA A 210 -14.59 -3.40 9.92
CA ALA A 210 -15.08 -2.24 10.66
C ALA A 210 -16.11 -2.63 11.73
N SER A 211 -16.97 -3.61 11.45
CA SER A 211 -17.99 -4.08 12.39
C SER A 211 -17.41 -4.82 13.61
N LEU A 212 -16.21 -5.37 13.48
CA LEU A 212 -15.51 -6.08 14.57
C LEU A 212 -14.74 -5.14 15.50
N LEU A 213 -14.50 -3.89 15.07
CA LEU A 213 -13.79 -2.88 15.84
C LEU A 213 -14.74 -2.21 16.85
N PRO A 214 -14.48 -2.26 18.17
CA PRO A 214 -15.38 -1.68 19.18
C PRO A 214 -15.62 -0.17 19.01
N LYS A 215 -14.61 0.54 18.49
CA LYS A 215 -14.67 1.97 18.15
C LYS A 215 -14.40 2.19 16.66
N GLY A 216 -14.92 1.29 15.83
CA GLY A 216 -14.80 1.32 14.37
C GLY A 216 -15.79 2.29 13.72
N GLY A 217 -15.29 3.10 12.80
CA GLY A 217 -16.09 3.86 11.84
C GLY A 217 -15.88 3.28 10.43
N PHE A 218 -16.93 3.29 9.62
CA PHE A 218 -16.89 2.86 8.23
C PHE A 218 -17.34 4.01 7.32
N ALA A 219 -16.49 4.36 6.35
CA ALA A 219 -16.77 5.42 5.39
C ALA A 219 -16.16 5.08 4.03
N PRO A 220 -16.87 4.30 3.19
CA PRO A 220 -16.35 3.88 1.90
C PRO A 220 -16.26 5.05 0.92
N ILE A 221 -15.20 5.07 0.11
CA ILE A 221 -14.96 6.08 -0.93
C ILE A 221 -15.79 5.70 -2.15
N GLU A 222 -16.79 6.52 -2.46
CA GLU A 222 -17.68 6.36 -3.62
C GLU A 222 -16.97 6.83 -4.91
N SER A 223 -16.05 6.01 -5.40
CA SER A 223 -15.17 6.35 -6.53
C SER A 223 -14.99 5.19 -7.47
N VAL A 224 -14.73 5.52 -8.75
CA VAL A 224 -14.36 4.55 -9.78
C VAL A 224 -12.84 4.36 -9.86
N TRP A 225 -12.06 5.11 -9.09
CA TRP A 225 -10.60 5.05 -9.15
C TRP A 225 -10.00 3.80 -8.53
N GLY A 226 -10.83 2.93 -7.95
CA GLY A 226 -10.41 1.68 -7.32
C GLY A 226 -9.42 1.93 -6.19
N HIS A 227 -8.43 1.05 -6.03
CA HIS A 227 -7.38 1.19 -5.03
C HIS A 227 -6.66 2.55 -5.07
N ARG A 228 -6.57 3.13 -6.26
CA ARG A 228 -5.96 4.46 -6.39
C ARG A 228 -6.76 5.58 -5.73
N ALA A 229 -8.03 5.38 -5.38
CA ALA A 229 -8.81 6.37 -4.66
C ALA A 229 -8.23 6.64 -3.25
N GLY A 230 -8.02 5.60 -2.45
CA GLY A 230 -7.37 5.72 -1.14
C GLY A 230 -5.90 6.13 -1.26
N GLY A 231 -5.24 5.73 -2.36
CA GLY A 231 -3.89 6.19 -2.70
C GLY A 231 -3.76 7.65 -3.17
N GLY A 232 -4.83 8.45 -3.14
CA GLY A 232 -4.84 9.86 -3.55
C GLY A 232 -4.66 10.09 -5.05
N GLY A 233 -5.17 9.17 -5.87
CA GLY A 233 -5.05 9.18 -7.32
C GLY A 233 -5.81 10.31 -8.02
N ASN A 234 -6.78 10.94 -7.34
CA ASN A 234 -7.46 12.13 -7.83
C ASN A 234 -7.83 13.08 -6.68
N LYS A 235 -8.04 14.34 -7.04
CA LYS A 235 -8.28 15.43 -6.08
C LYS A 235 -9.61 15.31 -5.32
N ALA A 236 -10.68 14.86 -6.00
CA ALA A 236 -12.00 14.79 -5.39
C ALA A 236 -12.05 13.77 -4.24
N ASP A 237 -11.44 12.59 -4.44
CA ASP A 237 -11.36 11.57 -3.40
C ASP A 237 -10.50 12.03 -2.22
N VAL A 238 -9.39 12.72 -2.49
CA VAL A 238 -8.54 13.30 -1.44
C VAL A 238 -9.30 14.32 -0.60
N GLU A 239 -10.01 15.26 -1.23
CA GLU A 239 -10.81 16.27 -0.53
C GLU A 239 -11.93 15.65 0.31
N TRP A 240 -12.57 14.60 -0.22
CA TRP A 240 -13.60 13.86 0.50
C TRP A 240 -13.02 13.12 1.71
N MET A 241 -11.91 12.39 1.55
CA MET A 241 -11.22 11.69 2.63
C MET A 241 -10.76 12.67 3.72
N ASP A 242 -10.17 13.80 3.36
CA ASP A 242 -9.78 14.86 4.30
C ASP A 242 -10.98 15.38 5.09
N GLY A 243 -12.14 15.53 4.44
CA GLY A 243 -13.40 15.86 5.08
C GLY A 243 -13.82 14.83 6.14
N ARG A 244 -13.81 13.54 5.78
CA ARG A 244 -14.16 12.43 6.68
C ARG A 244 -13.20 12.31 7.85
N ILE A 245 -11.90 12.41 7.60
CA ILE A 245 -10.86 12.38 8.64
C ILE A 245 -11.05 13.55 9.60
N ARG A 246 -11.33 14.76 9.11
CA ARG A 246 -11.56 15.93 9.98
C ARG A 246 -12.74 15.71 10.92
N VAL A 247 -13.85 15.15 10.43
CA VAL A 247 -15.01 14.81 11.26
C VAL A 247 -14.65 13.76 12.30
N PHE A 248 -13.96 12.68 11.89
CA PHE A 248 -13.53 11.61 12.78
C PHE A 248 -12.60 12.09 13.90
N LEU A 249 -11.64 12.96 13.56
CA LEU A 249 -10.72 13.55 14.55
C LEU A 249 -11.40 14.61 15.42
N GLY A 250 -12.42 15.30 14.91
CA GLY A 250 -13.16 16.36 15.60
C GLY A 250 -14.26 15.87 16.54
N ALA A 251 -14.76 14.65 16.35
CA ALA A 251 -15.74 14.04 17.25
C ALA A 251 -15.10 13.80 18.63
N THR A 252 -15.57 14.53 19.64
CA THR A 252 -15.30 14.24 21.06
C THR A 252 -16.23 13.11 21.52
N GLU A 253 -15.71 12.17 22.32
CA GLU A 253 -16.54 11.17 23.03
C GLU A 253 -17.58 11.85 23.94
#